data_AF-A0A7R9QZ02-F1
#
_entry.id   AF-A0A7R9QZ02-F1
#
_cell.length_a   1.000
_cell.length_b   1.000
_cell.length_c   1.000
_cell.angle_alpha   90.00
_cell.angle_beta   90.00
_cell.angle_gamma   90.00
#
_symmetry.space_group_name_H-M   'P 1'
#
loop_
_entity.id
_entity.type
_entity.pdbx_description
1 polymer ?
#
loop_
_entity_poly.entity_id
_entity_poly.type
_entity_poly.pdbx_seq_one_letter_code
_entity_poly.pdbx_strand_id
1 'polypeptide(L)'
;MISMDQSVDYIHSTDAQWVQKVCVRDSYGQPLIGKLKVFASYFKFDWERHHMLQHMMQYSPYTLNEVQLNGCYDMVLNASTLQWNSVQNSQRNLQLSLQFVDQTNGAVEEKYTEIPIVDRELMISYPSLRLQKQYFKPGMPYFGHVMIMKPDYQPALDEQ
;
A
#
# COMPACT_ATOMS: atom_id res chain seq x y z
N MET A 1 -17.82 3.00 -10.55
CA MET A 1 -17.00 3.42 -9.40
C MET A 1 -16.37 2.21 -8.73
N ILE A 2 -15.03 2.14 -8.75
CA ILE A 2 -14.24 1.11 -8.07
C ILE A 2 -14.04 1.49 -6.59
N SER A 3 -14.50 0.62 -5.70
CA SER A 3 -14.36 0.75 -4.25
C SER A 3 -13.57 -0.44 -3.69
N MET A 4 -12.72 -0.17 -2.69
CA MET A 4 -11.98 -1.18 -1.95
C MET A 4 -12.38 -1.03 -0.49
N ASP A 5 -12.66 -2.14 0.17
CA ASP A 5 -13.03 -2.13 1.59
C ASP A 5 -11.82 -1.69 2.45
N GLN A 6 -11.94 -0.68 3.30
CA GLN A 6 -10.76 -0.13 4.02
C GLN A 6 -10.36 -0.97 5.25
N SER A 7 -10.54 -2.29 5.21
CA SER A 7 -10.29 -3.14 6.38
C SER A 7 -8.81 -3.21 6.75
N VAL A 8 -7.88 -3.06 5.79
CA VAL A 8 -6.44 -3.07 6.06
C VAL A 8 -5.71 -2.15 5.07
N ASP A 9 -5.21 -1.02 5.56
CA ASP A 9 -4.53 0.00 4.74
C ASP A 9 -3.01 -0.27 4.55
N TYR A 10 -2.49 -1.41 5.00
CA TYR A 10 -1.07 -1.78 4.89
C TYR A 10 -0.86 -3.29 4.71
N ILE A 11 0.36 -3.70 4.33
CA ILE A 11 0.80 -5.11 4.28
C ILE A 11 1.88 -5.31 5.34
N HIS A 12 1.74 -6.28 6.24
CA HIS A 12 2.83 -6.63 7.13
C HIS A 12 3.87 -7.47 6.37
N SER A 13 5.16 -7.18 6.53
CA SER A 13 6.22 -7.82 5.73
C SER A 13 6.32 -9.33 5.97
N THR A 14 5.84 -9.82 7.12
CA THR A 14 5.78 -11.24 7.44
C THR A 14 4.55 -11.96 6.88
N ASP A 15 3.55 -11.22 6.38
CA ASP A 15 2.33 -11.82 5.87
C ASP A 15 2.61 -12.63 4.61
N ALA A 16 2.07 -13.85 4.55
CA ALA A 16 2.20 -14.68 3.36
C ALA A 16 1.28 -14.19 2.22
N GLN A 17 0.14 -13.61 2.58
CA GLN A 17 -0.91 -13.20 1.66
C GLN A 17 -1.60 -11.94 2.16
N TRP A 18 -2.02 -11.10 1.22
CA TRP A 18 -2.84 -9.94 1.51
C TRP A 18 -4.15 -10.06 0.73
N VAL A 19 -5.27 -9.99 1.45
CA VAL A 19 -6.60 -10.21 0.91
C VAL A 19 -7.42 -8.94 1.05
N GLN A 20 -7.96 -8.47 -0.07
CA GLN A 20 -8.72 -7.23 -0.11
C GLN A 20 -9.96 -7.38 -0.98
N LYS A 21 -11.11 -7.00 -0.44
CA LYS A 21 -12.37 -7.00 -1.18
C LYS A 21 -12.45 -5.76 -2.08
N VAL A 22 -12.64 -6.00 -3.37
CA VAL A 22 -12.81 -4.97 -4.40
C VAL A 22 -14.23 -5.08 -4.94
N CYS A 23 -14.98 -3.97 -4.90
CA CYS A 23 -16.35 -3.90 -5.40
C CYS A 23 -16.47 -2.81 -6.45
N VAL A 24 -17.14 -3.11 -7.56
CA VAL A 24 -17.41 -2.16 -8.62
C VAL A 24 -18.91 -1.93 -8.71
N ARG A 25 -19.31 -0.66 -8.55
CA ARG A 25 -20.72 -0.26 -8.56
C ARG A 25 -20.94 0.90 -9.52
N ASP A 26 -22.12 1.01 -10.08
CA ASP A 26 -22.52 2.17 -10.89
C ASP A 26 -22.75 3.42 -10.01
N SER A 27 -23.13 4.54 -10.64
CA SER A 27 -23.47 5.78 -9.94
C SER A 27 -24.68 5.66 -9.02
N TYR A 28 -25.51 4.64 -9.21
CA TYR A 28 -26.71 4.36 -8.42
C TYR A 28 -26.45 3.30 -7.33
N GLY A 29 -25.21 2.80 -7.19
CA GLY A 29 -24.81 1.80 -6.21
C GLY A 29 -25.09 0.35 -6.62
N GLN A 30 -25.54 0.08 -7.84
CA GLN A 30 -25.79 -1.26 -8.35
C GLN A 30 -24.49 -1.96 -8.77
N PRO A 31 -24.36 -3.28 -8.55
CA PRO A 31 -23.16 -4.03 -8.93
C PRO A 31 -22.99 -4.08 -10.45
N LEU A 32 -21.78 -3.78 -10.93
CA LEU A 32 -21.45 -3.90 -12.34
C LEU A 32 -20.84 -5.27 -12.67
N ILE A 33 -21.07 -5.73 -13.90
CA ILE A 33 -20.52 -6.98 -14.44
C ILE A 33 -19.51 -6.61 -15.52
N GLY A 34 -18.31 -7.18 -15.42
CA GLY A 34 -17.23 -6.81 -16.34
C GLY A 34 -15.93 -7.54 -16.07
N LYS A 35 -14.87 -7.09 -16.71
CA LYS A 35 -13.52 -7.63 -16.53
C LYS A 35 -12.71 -6.71 -15.64
N LEU A 36 -12.16 -7.25 -14.56
CA LEU A 36 -11.23 -6.56 -13.68
C LEU A 36 -9.81 -7.05 -13.97
N LYS A 37 -8.92 -6.12 -14.32
CA LYS A 37 -7.47 -6.34 -14.39
C LYS A 37 -6.83 -5.71 -13.17
N VAL A 38 -6.03 -6.51 -12.47
CA VAL A 38 -5.29 -6.13 -11.28
C VAL A 38 -3.82 -6.21 -11.60
N PHE A 39 -3.13 -5.08 -11.56
CA PHE A 39 -1.69 -5.00 -11.69
C PHE A 39 -1.08 -4.50 -10.38
N ALA A 40 -0.15 -5.27 -9.80
CA ALA A 40 0.58 -4.83 -8.62
C ALA A 40 2.10 -4.92 -8.87
N SER A 41 2.81 -3.85 -8.50
CA SER A 41 4.26 -3.74 -8.62
C SER A 41 4.82 -2.73 -7.63
N TYR A 42 6.12 -2.64 -7.46
CA TYR A 42 6.74 -1.68 -6.56
C TYR A 42 6.95 -0.32 -7.22
N PHE A 43 6.84 0.75 -6.42
CA PHE A 43 7.30 2.07 -6.83
C PHE A 43 8.80 1.99 -7.18
N LYS A 44 9.16 2.46 -8.38
CA LYS A 44 10.54 2.50 -8.84
C LYS A 44 11.16 3.85 -8.52
N PHE A 45 12.21 3.86 -7.72
CA PHE A 45 12.96 5.08 -7.47
C PHE A 45 13.62 5.59 -8.76
N ASP A 46 13.85 6.91 -8.86
CA ASP A 46 14.44 7.53 -10.07
C ASP A 46 15.82 6.94 -10.43
N TRP A 47 16.60 6.51 -9.43
CA TRP A 47 17.90 5.87 -9.63
C TRP A 47 17.79 4.44 -10.18
N GLU A 48 16.72 3.71 -9.85
CA GLU A 48 16.45 2.38 -10.41
C GLU A 48 16.07 2.45 -11.90
N ARG A 49 15.39 3.54 -12.30
CA ARG A 49 15.07 3.80 -13.71
C ARG A 49 16.32 4.06 -14.55
N HIS A 50 17.32 4.75 -14.00
CA HIS A 50 18.57 5.05 -14.71
C HIS A 50 19.48 3.81 -14.86
N HIS A 51 19.58 2.97 -13.83
CA HIS A 51 20.45 1.79 -13.86
C HIS A 51 19.90 0.64 -14.73
N MET A 52 18.58 0.56 -14.99
CA MET A 52 17.99 -0.46 -15.86
C MET A 52 18.44 -0.37 -17.33
N LEU A 53 18.84 0.82 -17.79
CA LEU A 53 19.33 1.01 -19.16
C LEU A 53 20.75 0.47 -19.36
N GLN A 54 21.48 0.16 -18.29
CA GLN A 54 22.89 -0.17 -18.38
C GLN A 54 23.20 -1.64 -18.06
N HIS A 55 22.78 -2.22 -16.93
CA HIS A 55 23.16 -3.62 -16.61
C HIS A 55 22.03 -4.40 -15.91
N MET A 56 21.93 -5.70 -16.21
CA MET A 56 21.02 -6.75 -15.71
C MET A 56 20.50 -6.56 -14.26
N MET A 57 19.57 -5.63 -14.05
CA MET A 57 18.84 -5.53 -12.78
C MET A 57 17.58 -6.38 -12.86
N GLN A 58 17.48 -7.25 -11.87
CA GLN A 58 16.37 -8.14 -11.61
C GLN A 58 15.04 -7.38 -11.72
N TYR A 59 14.18 -7.82 -12.64
CA TYR A 59 12.85 -7.24 -12.84
C TYR A 59 12.14 -7.14 -11.48
N SER A 60 11.68 -5.94 -11.12
CA SER A 60 10.86 -5.76 -9.91
C SER A 60 9.69 -6.74 -9.99
N PRO A 61 9.48 -7.56 -8.94
CA PRO A 61 8.42 -8.55 -8.97
C PRO A 61 7.07 -7.85 -9.17
N TYR A 62 6.25 -8.42 -10.04
CA TYR A 62 4.93 -7.89 -10.38
C TYR A 62 3.93 -9.03 -10.48
N THR A 63 2.65 -8.71 -10.37
CA THR A 63 1.57 -9.64 -10.66
C THR A 63 0.53 -8.95 -11.53
N LEU A 64 -0.02 -9.71 -12.46
CA LEU A 64 -1.11 -9.28 -13.34
C LEU A 64 -2.17 -10.38 -13.30
N ASN A 65 -3.34 -10.05 -12.75
CA ASN A 65 -4.48 -10.95 -12.69
C ASN A 65 -5.64 -10.35 -13.47
N GLU A 66 -6.30 -11.14 -14.29
CA GLU A 66 -7.53 -10.74 -14.99
C GLU A 66 -8.65 -11.68 -14.57
N VAL A 67 -9.77 -11.11 -14.14
CA VAL A 67 -10.91 -11.86 -13.59
C VAL A 67 -12.22 -11.27 -14.09
N GLN A 68 -13.18 -12.15 -14.36
CA GLN A 68 -14.55 -11.72 -14.59
C GLN A 68 -15.18 -11.40 -13.24
N LEU A 69 -15.64 -10.16 -13.09
CA LEU A 69 -16.20 -9.62 -11.86
C LEU A 69 -17.72 -9.46 -12.00
N ASN A 70 -18.46 -9.89 -10.98
CA ASN A 70 -19.89 -9.68 -10.85
C ASN A 70 -20.15 -9.01 -9.49
N GLY A 71 -20.09 -7.68 -9.46
CA GLY A 71 -20.22 -6.88 -8.25
C GLY A 71 -18.93 -6.79 -7.42
N CYS A 72 -18.54 -7.86 -6.73
CA CYS A 72 -17.36 -7.85 -5.85
C CYS A 72 -16.45 -9.05 -6.09
N TYR A 73 -15.16 -8.88 -5.79
CA TYR A 73 -14.12 -9.88 -5.90
C TYR A 73 -13.16 -9.77 -4.72
N ASP A 74 -12.81 -10.91 -4.12
CA ASP A 74 -11.79 -11.00 -3.09
C ASP A 74 -10.43 -11.16 -3.75
N MET A 75 -9.70 -10.05 -3.82
CA MET A 75 -8.39 -10.00 -4.44
C MET A 75 -7.34 -10.54 -3.46
N VAL A 76 -6.58 -11.54 -3.90
CA VAL A 76 -5.49 -12.14 -3.13
C VAL A 76 -4.16 -11.84 -3.80
N LEU A 77 -3.29 -11.14 -3.08
CA LEU A 77 -1.89 -10.95 -3.45
C LEU A 77 -1.02 -11.88 -2.60
N ASN A 78 0.09 -12.37 -3.16
CA ASN A 78 0.96 -13.35 -2.51
C ASN A 78 2.39 -12.83 -2.34
N ALA A 79 2.95 -13.06 -1.15
CA ALA A 79 4.33 -12.73 -0.83
C ALA A 79 5.33 -13.49 -1.69
N SER A 80 5.00 -14.73 -2.10
CA SER A 80 5.88 -15.53 -2.96
C SER A 80 6.10 -14.89 -4.34
N THR A 81 5.09 -14.20 -4.86
CA THR A 81 5.12 -13.58 -6.19
C THR A 81 5.70 -12.17 -6.13
N LEU A 82 5.25 -11.38 -5.14
CA LEU A 82 5.64 -9.98 -5.00
C LEU A 82 6.88 -9.80 -4.11
N GLN A 83 7.29 -10.81 -3.37
CA GLN A 83 8.50 -10.81 -2.52
C GLN A 83 8.56 -9.64 -1.52
N TRP A 84 7.42 -9.21 -0.98
CA TRP A 84 7.38 -8.12 0.02
C TRP A 84 8.03 -8.51 1.35
N ASN A 85 8.20 -9.80 1.60
CA ASN A 85 8.94 -10.33 2.75
C ASN A 85 10.47 -10.30 2.56
N SER A 86 10.97 -9.89 1.39
CA SER A 86 12.40 -9.75 1.16
C SER A 86 12.94 -8.45 1.78
N VAL A 87 14.22 -8.47 2.16
CA VAL A 87 14.93 -7.28 2.68
C VAL A 87 14.87 -6.09 1.71
N GLN A 88 14.76 -6.37 0.41
CA GLN A 88 14.74 -5.32 -0.63
C GLN A 88 13.39 -4.60 -0.74
N ASN A 89 12.30 -5.28 -0.38
CA ASN A 89 10.92 -4.82 -0.63
C ASN A 89 10.08 -4.57 0.63
N SER A 90 10.52 -5.05 1.79
CA SER A 90 9.82 -4.95 3.10
C SER A 90 9.57 -3.53 3.60
N GLN A 91 10.19 -2.52 2.98
CA GLN A 91 10.04 -1.11 3.33
C GLN A 91 9.63 -0.25 2.13
N ARG A 92 9.10 -0.89 1.08
CA ARG A 92 8.62 -0.21 -0.12
C ARG A 92 7.10 -0.10 -0.10
N ASN A 93 6.59 0.79 -0.95
CA ASN A 93 5.16 0.84 -1.25
C ASN A 93 4.87 -0.06 -2.45
N LEU A 94 3.82 -0.86 -2.31
CA LEU A 94 3.23 -1.60 -3.41
C LEU A 94 2.25 -0.68 -4.14
N GLN A 95 2.48 -0.45 -5.42
CA GLN A 95 1.55 0.23 -6.30
C GLN A 95 0.56 -0.77 -6.88
N LEU A 96 -0.72 -0.50 -6.67
CA LEU A 96 -1.84 -1.28 -7.16
C LEU A 96 -2.62 -0.47 -8.18
N SER A 97 -2.75 -1.01 -9.39
CA SER A 97 -3.57 -0.46 -10.47
C SER A 97 -4.69 -1.43 -10.77
N LEU A 98 -5.92 -0.96 -10.60
CA LEU A 98 -7.14 -1.67 -10.95
C LEU A 98 -7.73 -1.05 -12.20
N GLN A 99 -7.97 -1.86 -13.22
CA GLN A 99 -8.66 -1.45 -14.44
C GLN A 99 -9.91 -2.32 -14.60
N PHE A 100 -11.09 -1.70 -14.59
CA PHE A 100 -12.36 -2.38 -14.83
C PHE A 100 -12.90 -2.01 -16.21
N VAL A 101 -13.36 -3.02 -16.94
CA VAL A 101 -14.04 -2.86 -18.24
C VAL A 101 -15.46 -3.39 -18.11
N ASP A 102 -16.45 -2.49 -18.19
CA ASP A 102 -17.87 -2.83 -18.14
C ASP A 102 -18.27 -3.65 -19.37
N GLN A 103 -18.93 -4.79 -19.14
CA GLN A 103 -19.37 -5.69 -20.21
C GLN A 103 -20.52 -5.10 -21.04
N THR A 104 -21.29 -4.18 -20.47
CA THR A 104 -22.56 -3.69 -21.04
C THR A 104 -22.33 -2.58 -22.06
N ASN A 105 -21.45 -1.63 -21.74
CA ASN A 105 -21.18 -0.43 -22.55
C ASN A 105 -19.70 -0.30 -22.97
N GLY A 106 -18.82 -1.18 -22.50
CA GLY A 106 -17.38 -1.12 -22.79
C GLY A 106 -16.63 0.00 -22.07
N ALA A 107 -17.26 0.70 -21.13
CA ALA A 107 -16.63 1.76 -20.37
C ALA A 107 -15.46 1.22 -19.53
N VAL A 108 -14.39 2.00 -19.47
CA VAL A 108 -13.17 1.66 -18.72
C VAL A 108 -13.04 2.61 -17.54
N GLU A 109 -12.81 2.05 -16.36
CA GLU A 109 -12.51 2.78 -15.15
C GLU A 109 -11.19 2.31 -14.58
N GLU A 110 -10.35 3.24 -14.13
CA GLU A 110 -9.06 2.95 -13.52
C GLU A 110 -8.98 3.53 -12.11
N LYS A 111 -8.38 2.77 -11.20
CA LYS A 111 -8.08 3.21 -9.84
C LYS A 111 -6.66 2.83 -9.47
N TYR A 112 -5.95 3.80 -8.93
CA TYR A 112 -4.59 3.65 -8.45
C TYR A 112 -4.56 3.78 -6.94
N THR A 113 -3.81 2.92 -6.26
CA THR A 113 -3.66 2.94 -4.81
C THR A 113 -2.25 2.50 -4.45
N GLU A 114 -1.67 3.13 -3.44
CA GLU A 114 -0.38 2.73 -2.89
C GLU A 114 -0.62 2.11 -1.52
N ILE A 115 0.01 0.95 -1.29
CA ILE A 115 -0.12 0.20 -0.06
C ILE A 115 1.26 0.11 0.57
N PRO A 116 1.48 0.71 1.76
CA PRO A 116 2.75 0.60 2.46
C PRO A 116 2.97 -0.84 2.94
N ILE A 117 4.19 -1.35 2.74
CA ILE A 117 4.65 -2.56 3.39
C ILE A 117 5.42 -2.15 4.64
N VAL A 118 5.09 -2.78 5.77
CA VAL A 118 5.66 -2.44 7.07
C VAL A 118 6.16 -3.66 7.82
N ASP A 119 7.28 -3.49 8.52
CA ASP A 119 7.83 -4.50 9.43
C ASP A 119 7.25 -4.39 10.85
N ARG A 120 6.49 -3.32 11.12
CA ARG A 120 5.97 -2.98 12.44
C ARG A 120 4.63 -2.28 12.34
N GLU A 121 3.72 -2.63 13.21
CA GLU A 121 2.36 -2.08 13.30
C GLU A 121 2.33 -0.67 13.91
N LEU A 122 3.45 -0.20 14.46
CA LEU A 122 3.57 1.12 15.09
C LEU A 122 4.93 1.74 14.79
N MET A 123 4.93 3.05 14.62
CA MET A 123 6.12 3.86 14.40
C MET A 123 6.20 4.95 15.46
N ILE A 124 7.36 5.08 16.08
CA ILE A 124 7.66 6.21 16.96
C ILE A 124 8.19 7.34 16.09
N SER A 125 7.51 8.48 16.12
CA SER A 125 7.97 9.72 15.51
C SER A 125 8.21 10.78 16.56
N TYR A 126 9.10 11.72 16.25
CA TYR A 126 9.34 12.88 17.09
C TYR A 126 8.63 14.08 16.46
N PRO A 127 7.97 14.94 17.25
CA PRO A 127 7.45 16.19 16.73
C PRO A 127 8.60 17.03 16.18
N SER A 128 8.28 17.94 15.25
CA SER A 128 9.30 18.70 14.49
C SER A 128 10.44 19.23 15.37
N LEU A 129 11.64 19.34 14.80
CA LEU A 129 12.84 19.86 15.49
C LEU A 129 12.64 21.26 16.11
N ARG A 130 11.59 21.99 15.70
CA ARG A 130 11.21 23.29 16.29
C ARG A 130 10.52 23.15 17.65
N LEU A 131 9.84 22.03 17.89
CA LEU A 131 9.09 21.73 19.13
C LEU A 131 9.92 20.89 20.11
N GLN A 132 10.88 20.10 19.60
CA GLN A 132 11.75 19.28 20.43
C GLN A 132 13.03 20.05 20.78
N LYS A 133 13.30 20.26 22.07
CA LYS A 133 14.60 20.81 22.52
C LYS A 133 15.71 19.80 22.22
N GLN A 134 16.64 20.13 21.33
CA GLN A 134 17.72 19.22 20.93
C GLN A 134 18.80 19.00 22.01
N TYR A 135 18.77 19.79 23.08
CA TYR A 135 19.75 19.73 24.17
C TYR A 135 19.04 19.75 25.52
N PHE A 136 19.63 19.05 26.50
CA PHE A 136 19.19 19.06 27.88
C PHE A 136 20.16 19.87 28.76
N LYS A 137 19.68 20.34 29.91
CA LYS A 137 20.51 21.05 30.89
C LYS A 137 20.84 20.07 32.04
N PRO A 138 22.13 19.86 32.37
CA PRO A 138 22.50 19.03 33.51
C PRO A 138 21.84 19.52 34.80
N GLY A 139 21.32 18.60 35.61
CA GLY A 139 20.62 18.92 36.86
C GLY A 139 19.18 19.43 36.70
N MET A 140 18.64 19.49 35.48
CA MET A 140 17.22 19.81 35.24
C MET A 140 16.49 18.65 34.55
N PRO A 141 15.23 18.37 34.94
CA PRO A 141 14.39 17.42 34.22
C PRO A 141 14.23 17.79 32.73
N TYR A 142 14.36 16.80 31.85
CA TYR A 142 14.13 16.94 30.42
C TYR A 142 12.86 16.20 30.02
N PHE A 143 11.94 16.89 29.36
CA PHE A 143 10.68 16.34 28.90
C PHE A 143 10.69 16.23 27.37
N GLY A 144 10.94 15.01 26.90
CA GLY A 144 10.78 14.65 25.49
C GLY A 144 9.31 14.43 25.14
N HIS A 145 8.96 14.71 23.90
CA HIS A 145 7.67 14.36 23.33
C HIS A 145 7.90 13.33 22.24
N VAL A 146 7.12 12.26 22.25
CA VAL A 146 7.08 11.24 21.21
C VAL A 146 5.64 11.12 20.72
N MET A 147 5.47 10.78 19.45
CA MET A 147 4.19 10.48 18.84
C MET A 147 4.23 9.03 18.38
N ILE A 148 3.20 8.26 18.70
CA ILE A 148 3.02 6.89 18.21
C ILE A 148 2.08 6.97 17.01
N MET A 149 2.53 6.43 15.88
CA MET A 149 1.82 6.46 14.61
C MET A 149 1.59 5.04 14.11
N LYS A 150 0.45 4.83 13.47
CA LYS A 150 0.16 3.64 12.68
C LYS A 150 0.86 3.70 11.30
N PRO A 151 0.96 2.57 10.58
CA PRO A 151 1.52 2.47 9.22
C PRO A 151 0.87 3.39 8.19
N ASP A 152 -0.40 3.73 8.41
CA ASP A 152 -1.20 4.67 7.60
C ASP A 152 -0.90 6.15 7.95
N TYR A 153 0.11 6.41 8.78
CA TYR A 153 0.50 7.72 9.30
C TYR A 153 -0.56 8.39 10.20
N GLN A 154 -1.57 7.66 10.66
CA GLN A 154 -2.52 8.18 11.64
C GLN A 154 -1.99 8.01 13.07
N PRO A 155 -2.31 8.93 14.00
CA PRO A 155 -1.92 8.81 15.40
C PRO A 155 -2.60 7.59 16.05
N ALA A 156 -1.82 6.80 16.78
CA ALA A 156 -2.34 5.72 17.62
C ALA A 156 -2.83 6.29 18.95
N LEU A 157 -4.08 6.79 18.98
CA LEU A 157 -4.65 7.52 20.11
C LEU A 157 -4.86 6.66 21.39
N ASP A 158 -4.99 5.33 21.22
CA ASP A 158 -5.33 4.40 22.30
C ASP A 158 -4.13 3.64 22.89
N GLU A 159 -2.91 3.92 22.41
CA GLU A 159 -1.69 3.32 22.93
C GLU A 159 -0.93 4.33 23.80
N GLN A 160 -1.07 4.18 25.11
CA GLN A 160 -0.37 4.97 26.14
C GLN A 160 0.77 4.19 26.79
#